data_AF-A0A3M1KRA4-F1
#
_entry.id   AF-A0A3M1KRA4-F1
#
_cell.length_a   1.000
_cell.length_b   1.000
_cell.length_c   1.000
_cell.angle_alpha   90.00
_cell.angle_beta   90.00
_cell.angle_gamma   90.00
#
_symmetry.space_group_name_H-M   'P 1'
#
loop_
_entity.id
_entity.type
_entity.pdbx_description
1 polymer ?
#
loop_
_entity_poly.entity_id
_entity_poly.type
_entity_poly.pdbx_seq_one_letter_code
_entity_poly.pdbx_strand_id
1 'polypeptide(L)'
;MVSKFKQNNLTKRKLINALVIIISVLFCYLIAPLDLPGMSLLGVKPNWLLIWLVSWSVKRNVWDSLLAGIILGIIQDGMTFSTPSHIWSLSIIAVLTAKIKKQRYMEEDFVSAALIVFGMTLVNETVMAIQFSLVNRDLLADIWQNYQNIVLVSALISSLWTPVIYYPLNYWWKTLQKSKSIY
;
A
#
# COMPACT_ATOMS: atom_id res chain seq x y z
N MET A 1 31.86 -17.57 21.96
CA MET A 1 30.52 -18.20 22.00
C MET A 1 29.37 -17.18 21.94
N VAL A 2 29.47 -16.03 22.62
CA VAL A 2 28.44 -14.97 22.64
C VAL A 2 28.16 -14.34 21.26
N SER A 3 29.17 -14.22 20.39
CA SER A 3 29.00 -13.66 19.03
C SER A 3 28.10 -14.51 18.13
N LYS A 4 28.28 -15.84 18.14
CA LYS A 4 27.45 -16.80 17.39
C LYS A 4 25.98 -16.78 17.84
N PHE A 5 25.72 -16.72 19.14
CA PHE A 5 24.35 -16.63 19.68
C PHE A 5 23.66 -15.30 19.30
N LYS A 6 24.38 -14.16 19.38
CA LYS A 6 23.86 -12.84 18.98
C LYS A 6 23.54 -12.78 17.48
N GLN A 7 24.40 -13.36 16.64
CA GLN A 7 24.22 -13.40 15.19
C GLN A 7 23.05 -14.30 14.77
N ASN A 8 22.85 -15.43 15.45
CA ASN A 8 21.74 -16.34 15.16
C ASN A 8 20.36 -15.70 15.44
N ASN A 9 20.27 -14.89 16.50
CA ASN A 9 19.03 -14.16 16.83
C ASN A 9 18.72 -13.04 15.83
N LEU A 10 19.73 -12.37 15.27
CA LEU A 10 19.54 -11.36 14.24
C LEU A 10 19.06 -11.97 12.91
N THR A 11 19.63 -13.10 12.49
CA THR A 11 19.22 -13.81 11.27
C THR A 11 17.79 -14.33 11.40
N LYS A 12 17.43 -14.94 12.54
CA LYS A 12 16.06 -15.39 12.82
C LYS A 12 15.06 -14.24 12.74
N ARG A 13 15.37 -13.08 13.33
CA ARG A 13 14.48 -11.89 13.27
C ARG A 13 14.31 -11.37 11.84
N LYS A 14 15.38 -11.31 11.06
CA LYS A 14 15.31 -10.91 9.64
C LYS A 14 14.42 -11.87 8.84
N LEU A 15 14.56 -13.17 9.07
CA LEU A 15 13.79 -14.21 8.40
C LEU A 15 12.30 -14.11 8.76
N ILE A 16 11.96 -13.96 10.04
CA ILE A 16 10.57 -13.78 10.47
C ILE A 16 9.98 -12.49 9.89
N ASN A 17 10.73 -11.39 9.89
CA ASN A 17 10.25 -10.14 9.29
C ASN A 17 10.02 -10.27 7.78
N ALA A 18 10.88 -10.99 7.05
CA ALA A 18 10.67 -11.28 5.64
C ALA A 18 9.42 -12.13 5.42
N LEU A 19 9.21 -13.17 6.23
CA LEU A 19 8.00 -13.99 6.19
C LEU A 19 6.73 -13.17 6.44
N VAL A 20 6.72 -12.28 7.43
CA VAL A 20 5.56 -11.41 7.70
C VAL A 20 5.26 -10.50 6.51
N ILE A 21 6.29 -9.94 5.87
CA ILE A 21 6.13 -9.12 4.66
C ILE A 21 5.51 -9.96 3.54
N ILE A 22 6.09 -11.12 3.23
CA ILE A 22 5.60 -11.99 2.15
C ILE A 22 4.17 -12.44 2.41
N ILE A 23 3.87 -12.93 3.62
CA ILE A 23 2.53 -13.40 3.99
C ILE A 23 1.51 -12.27 3.93
N SER A 24 1.85 -11.06 4.43
CA SER A 24 0.93 -9.93 4.39
C SER A 24 0.66 -9.43 2.98
N VAL A 25 1.67 -9.41 2.09
CA VAL A 25 1.48 -9.10 0.67
C VAL A 25 0.63 -10.18 -0.01
N LEU A 26 0.93 -11.46 0.21
CA LEU A 26 0.15 -12.58 -0.33
C LEU A 26 -1.30 -12.54 0.16
N PHE A 27 -1.54 -12.18 1.43
CA PHE A 27 -2.88 -12.01 1.95
C PHE A 27 -3.63 -10.89 1.25
N CYS A 28 -2.99 -9.72 1.05
CA CYS A 28 -3.58 -8.60 0.30
C CYS A 28 -3.83 -8.96 -1.17
N TYR A 29 -2.96 -9.77 -1.76
CA TYR A 29 -3.10 -10.29 -3.12
C TYR A 29 -4.31 -11.23 -3.24
N LEU A 30 -4.47 -12.17 -2.31
CA LEU A 30 -5.55 -13.17 -2.34
C LEU A 30 -6.92 -12.57 -2.02
N ILE A 31 -6.98 -11.51 -1.20
CA ILE A 31 -8.25 -10.86 -0.86
C ILE A 31 -8.72 -9.86 -1.92
N ALA A 32 -7.81 -9.32 -2.74
CA ALA A 32 -8.16 -8.34 -3.78
C ALA A 32 -9.21 -8.79 -4.80
N PRO A 33 -9.22 -10.04 -5.31
CA PRO A 33 -10.28 -10.49 -6.21
C PRO A 33 -11.57 -10.88 -5.50
N LEU A 34 -11.56 -11.09 -4.17
CA LEU A 34 -12.73 -11.60 -3.43
C LEU A 34 -13.84 -10.54 -3.34
N ASP A 35 -15.06 -10.96 -3.67
CA ASP A 35 -16.29 -10.16 -3.54
C ASP A 35 -17.08 -10.56 -2.29
N LEU A 36 -16.55 -10.20 -1.12
CA LEU A 36 -17.26 -10.44 0.13
C LEU A 36 -18.31 -9.35 0.37
N PRO A 37 -19.49 -9.69 0.93
CA PRO A 37 -20.52 -8.71 1.24
C PRO A 37 -19.97 -7.64 2.19
N GLY A 38 -20.14 -6.37 1.83
CA GLY A 38 -19.60 -5.23 2.57
C GLY A 38 -18.17 -4.79 2.21
N MET A 39 -17.48 -5.50 1.31
CA MET A 39 -16.18 -5.05 0.78
C MET A 39 -16.30 -4.12 -0.43
N SER A 40 -17.46 -4.04 -1.08
CA SER A 40 -17.68 -3.11 -2.18
C SER A 40 -18.67 -2.02 -1.79
N LEU A 41 -18.41 -0.80 -2.26
CA LEU A 41 -19.30 0.34 -2.15
C LEU A 41 -19.56 0.83 -3.56
N LEU A 42 -20.83 0.90 -3.97
CA LEU A 42 -21.23 1.32 -5.33
C LEU A 42 -20.48 0.58 -6.46
N GLY A 43 -20.17 -0.70 -6.26
CA GLY A 43 -19.44 -1.53 -7.23
C GLY A 43 -17.91 -1.33 -7.26
N VAL A 44 -17.36 -0.48 -6.39
CA VAL A 44 -15.92 -0.23 -6.28
C VAL A 44 -15.35 -0.99 -5.08
N LYS A 45 -14.20 -1.65 -5.27
CA LYS A 45 -13.49 -2.43 -4.24
C LYS A 45 -12.33 -1.61 -3.64
N PRO A 46 -11.92 -1.88 -2.39
CA PRO A 46 -10.73 -1.28 -1.80
C PRO A 46 -9.45 -1.77 -2.48
N ASN A 47 -8.48 -0.88 -2.62
CA ASN A 47 -7.17 -1.23 -3.14
C ASN A 47 -6.27 -1.74 -2.00
N TRP A 48 -6.35 -3.05 -1.72
CA TRP A 48 -5.61 -3.69 -0.63
C TRP A 48 -4.10 -3.56 -0.74
N LEU A 49 -3.54 -3.68 -1.96
CA LEU A 49 -2.11 -3.55 -2.19
C LEU A 49 -1.63 -2.13 -1.93
N LEU A 50 -2.42 -1.11 -2.32
CA LEU A 50 -2.14 0.29 -2.01
C LEU A 50 -2.19 0.54 -0.50
N ILE A 51 -3.22 0.05 0.20
CA ILE A 51 -3.32 0.20 1.67
C ILE A 51 -2.09 -0.39 2.35
N TRP A 52 -1.69 -1.60 1.94
CA TRP A 52 -0.50 -2.28 2.46
C TRP A 52 0.76 -1.47 2.16
N LEU A 53 0.93 -1.01 0.92
CA LEU A 53 2.09 -0.24 0.47
C LEU A 53 2.23 1.03 1.30
N VAL A 54 1.13 1.78 1.45
CA VAL A 54 1.12 3.00 2.26
C VAL A 54 1.49 2.68 3.71
N SER A 55 0.84 1.69 4.31
CA SER A 55 1.10 1.28 5.70
C SER A 55 2.55 0.86 5.94
N TRP A 56 3.16 0.16 4.98
CA TRP A 56 4.54 -0.31 5.05
C TRP A 56 5.54 0.83 4.80
N SER A 57 5.33 1.63 3.75
CA SER A 57 6.26 2.66 3.28
C SER A 57 6.49 3.79 4.28
N VAL A 58 5.50 4.13 5.11
CA VAL A 58 5.65 5.27 6.02
C VAL A 58 6.76 5.06 7.05
N LYS A 59 7.12 3.83 7.40
CA LYS A 59 8.23 3.58 8.34
C LYS A 59 9.56 3.30 7.65
N ARG A 60 9.62 3.31 6.32
CA ARG A 60 10.78 2.89 5.53
C ARG A 60 11.49 4.05 4.86
N ASN A 61 12.64 3.75 4.24
CA ASN A 61 13.35 4.70 3.40
C ASN A 61 12.63 4.83 2.05
N VAL A 62 12.87 5.93 1.34
CA VAL A 62 12.33 6.21 0.01
C VAL A 62 12.74 5.12 -0.98
N TRP A 63 14.00 4.68 -0.96
CA TRP A 63 14.49 3.63 -1.86
C TRP A 63 13.83 2.27 -1.62
N ASP A 64 13.72 1.85 -0.36
CA ASP A 64 13.02 0.60 0.00
C ASP A 64 11.55 0.65 -0.41
N SER A 65 10.92 1.82 -0.24
CA SER A 65 9.52 2.05 -0.62
C SER A 65 9.33 2.03 -2.13
N LEU A 66 10.21 2.69 -2.88
CA LEU A 66 10.17 2.68 -4.34
C LEU A 66 10.27 1.25 -4.89
N LEU A 67 11.22 0.45 -4.38
CA LEU A 67 11.35 -0.95 -4.78
C LEU A 67 10.09 -1.75 -4.47
N ALA A 68 9.49 -1.56 -3.29
CA ALA A 68 8.22 -2.19 -2.95
C ALA A 68 7.08 -1.76 -3.90
N GLY A 69 6.99 -0.48 -4.24
CA GLY A 69 6.01 0.04 -5.19
C GLY A 69 6.14 -0.59 -6.58
N ILE A 70 7.37 -0.73 -7.10
CA ILE A 70 7.63 -1.40 -8.37
C ILE A 70 7.22 -2.87 -8.32
N ILE A 71 7.64 -3.59 -7.27
CA ILE A 71 7.33 -5.02 -7.10
C ILE A 71 5.82 -5.24 -7.01
N LEU A 72 5.11 -4.45 -6.20
CA LEU A 72 3.66 -4.53 -6.08
C LEU A 72 2.96 -4.15 -7.38
N GLY A 73 3.50 -3.18 -8.13
CA GLY A 73 2.98 -2.81 -9.44
C GLY A 73 3.05 -3.96 -10.43
N ILE A 74 4.18 -4.67 -10.47
CA ILE A 74 4.34 -5.87 -11.30
C ILE A 74 3.38 -6.98 -10.86
N ILE A 75 3.23 -7.18 -9.54
CA ILE A 75 2.28 -8.17 -8.99
C ILE A 75 0.85 -7.83 -9.42
N GLN A 76 0.46 -6.55 -9.33
CA GLN A 76 -0.88 -6.10 -9.69
C GLN A 76 -1.11 -6.19 -11.20
N ASP A 77 -0.14 -5.78 -12.02
CA ASP A 77 -0.18 -5.95 -13.48
C ASP A 77 -0.24 -7.43 -13.91
N GLY A 78 0.25 -8.36 -13.07
CA GLY A 78 0.10 -9.79 -13.29
C GLY A 78 -1.29 -10.34 -12.93
N MET A 79 -2.07 -9.63 -12.12
CA MET A 79 -3.47 -9.98 -11.78
C MET A 79 -4.46 -9.37 -12.78
N THR A 80 -4.16 -8.17 -13.24
CA THR A 80 -5.03 -7.39 -14.12
C THR A 80 -4.46 -7.38 -15.55
N PHE A 81 -5.07 -6.59 -16.43
CA PHE A 81 -4.41 -6.25 -17.69
C PHE A 81 -3.19 -5.35 -17.41
N SER A 82 -2.14 -5.49 -18.22
CA SER A 82 -0.87 -4.77 -18.09
C SER A 82 -0.92 -3.33 -18.60
N THR A 83 -2.01 -2.93 -19.26
CA THR A 83 -2.25 -1.59 -19.77
C THR A 83 -3.58 -1.05 -19.25
N PRO A 84 -3.59 0.05 -18.48
CA PRO A 84 -2.45 0.84 -17.97
C PRO A 84 -1.70 0.14 -16.82
N SER A 85 -0.43 0.52 -16.63
CA SER A 85 0.47 -0.16 -15.68
C SER A 85 0.39 0.45 -14.28
N HIS A 86 0.23 -0.42 -13.29
CA HIS A 86 0.24 -0.07 -11.87
C HIS A 86 1.64 0.23 -11.34
N ILE A 87 2.70 -0.11 -12.09
CA ILE A 87 4.09 0.18 -11.71
C ILE A 87 4.27 1.69 -11.51
N TRP A 88 3.74 2.52 -12.41
CA TRP A 88 3.89 3.97 -12.33
C TRP A 88 3.14 4.55 -11.13
N SER A 89 1.87 4.19 -10.95
CA SER A 89 1.06 4.73 -9.87
C SER A 89 1.58 4.31 -8.50
N LEU A 90 1.88 3.03 -8.28
CA LEU A 90 2.37 2.53 -6.99
C LEU A 90 3.79 3.01 -6.68
N SER A 91 4.66 3.19 -7.67
CA SER A 91 5.98 3.77 -7.45
C SER A 91 5.90 5.22 -6.96
N ILE A 92 5.05 6.04 -7.58
CA ILE A 92 4.81 7.43 -7.17
C ILE A 92 4.27 7.47 -5.74
N ILE A 93 3.25 6.66 -5.45
CA ILE A 93 2.62 6.58 -4.12
C ILE A 93 3.64 6.18 -3.05
N ALA A 94 4.48 5.17 -3.33
CA ALA A 94 5.48 4.70 -2.38
C ALA A 94 6.50 5.79 -2.03
N VAL A 95 6.96 6.55 -3.04
CA VAL A 95 7.91 7.65 -2.86
C VAL A 95 7.27 8.81 -2.08
N LEU A 96 6.06 9.21 -2.44
CA LEU A 96 5.33 10.28 -1.75
C LEU A 96 5.09 9.90 -0.28
N THR A 97 4.63 8.67 -0.04
CA THR A 97 4.35 8.16 1.30
C THR A 97 5.61 8.11 2.17
N ALA A 98 6.74 7.62 1.64
CA ALA A 98 8.00 7.58 2.38
C ALA A 98 8.53 8.99 2.71
N LYS A 99 8.19 10.01 1.91
CA LYS A 99 8.53 11.41 2.19
C LYS A 99 7.63 12.03 3.27
N ILE A 100 6.34 11.66 3.33
CA ILE A 100 5.41 12.11 4.38
C ILE A 100 5.92 11.75 5.77
N LYS A 101 6.59 10.60 5.94
CA LYS A 101 7.26 10.16 7.18
C LYS A 101 8.06 11.27 7.88
N LYS A 102 8.71 12.14 7.12
CA LYS A 102 9.59 13.18 7.67
C LYS A 102 8.81 14.24 8.47
N GLN A 103 7.50 14.29 8.27
CA GLN A 103 6.57 15.13 9.02
C GLN A 103 5.81 14.22 10.01
N ARG A 104 5.81 14.60 11.29
CA ARG A 104 5.36 13.85 12.48
C ARG A 104 3.89 13.34 12.48
N TYR A 105 3.18 13.39 11.37
CA TYR A 105 1.73 13.17 11.26
C TYR A 105 1.26 11.73 11.46
N MET A 106 2.16 10.73 11.46
CA MET A 106 1.75 9.32 11.40
C MET A 106 2.08 8.43 12.61
N GLU A 107 2.61 9.00 13.69
CA GLU A 107 3.05 8.17 14.82
C GLU A 107 1.93 7.79 15.81
N GLU A 108 0.79 8.47 15.84
CA GLU A 108 -0.16 8.30 16.96
C GLU A 108 -1.61 7.93 16.61
N ASP A 109 -2.15 8.28 15.42
CA ASP A 109 -3.60 8.07 15.15
C ASP A 109 -3.90 7.24 13.89
N PHE A 110 -4.85 6.32 14.00
CA PHE A 110 -5.40 5.54 12.89
C PHE A 110 -6.11 6.44 11.88
N VAL A 111 -6.67 7.58 12.31
CA VAL A 111 -7.31 8.56 11.44
C VAL A 111 -6.30 9.15 10.43
N SER A 112 -5.09 9.49 10.89
CA SER A 112 -4.04 10.01 10.01
C SER A 112 -3.63 9.00 8.94
N ALA A 113 -3.52 7.71 9.30
CA ALA A 113 -3.21 6.65 8.34
C ALA A 113 -4.31 6.51 7.29
N ALA A 114 -5.58 6.54 7.71
CA ALA A 114 -6.72 6.50 6.81
C ALA A 114 -6.75 7.71 5.86
N LEU A 115 -6.40 8.91 6.35
CA LEU A 115 -6.34 10.13 5.54
C LEU A 115 -5.21 10.09 4.50
N ILE A 116 -4.05 9.53 4.85
CA ILE A 116 -2.95 9.35 3.89
C ILE A 116 -3.37 8.34 2.82
N VAL A 117 -3.97 7.22 3.19
CA VAL A 117 -4.48 6.24 2.22
C VAL A 117 -5.52 6.89 1.30
N PHE A 118 -6.46 7.66 1.85
CA PHE A 118 -7.43 8.40 1.06
C PHE A 118 -6.74 9.26 -0.01
N GLY A 119 -5.79 10.09 0.38
CA GLY A 119 -5.04 10.94 -0.56
C GLY A 119 -4.23 10.15 -1.58
N MET A 120 -3.57 9.06 -1.17
CA MET A 120 -2.78 8.22 -2.07
C MET A 120 -3.64 7.44 -3.05
N THR A 121 -4.87 7.06 -2.67
CA THR A 121 -5.84 6.48 -3.61
C THR A 121 -6.26 7.50 -4.66
N LEU A 122 -6.52 8.76 -4.29
CA LEU A 122 -6.80 9.82 -5.29
C LEU A 122 -5.64 9.95 -6.29
N VAL A 123 -4.40 9.94 -5.81
CA VAL A 123 -3.21 9.97 -6.66
C VAL A 123 -3.15 8.72 -7.56
N ASN A 124 -3.42 7.54 -7.02
CA ASN A 124 -3.46 6.29 -7.80
C ASN A 124 -4.44 6.39 -8.96
N GLU A 125 -5.70 6.72 -8.67
CA GLU A 125 -6.75 6.78 -9.68
C GLU A 125 -6.48 7.88 -10.70
N THR A 126 -5.89 9.01 -10.29
CA THR A 126 -5.48 10.08 -11.21
C THR A 126 -4.40 9.62 -12.17
N VAL A 127 -3.36 8.96 -11.67
CA VAL A 127 -2.28 8.43 -12.52
C VAL A 127 -2.83 7.36 -13.47
N MET A 128 -3.72 6.49 -13.00
CA MET A 128 -4.38 5.49 -13.85
C MET A 128 -5.26 6.12 -14.93
N ALA A 129 -6.06 7.13 -14.58
CA ALA A 129 -6.90 7.85 -15.53
C ALA A 129 -6.07 8.60 -16.58
N ILE A 130 -4.94 9.21 -16.18
CA ILE A 130 -3.99 9.81 -17.13
C ILE A 130 -3.43 8.76 -18.08
N GLN A 131 -3.01 7.60 -17.57
CA GLN A 131 -2.51 6.52 -18.43
C GLN A 131 -3.59 6.02 -19.40
N PHE A 132 -4.82 5.79 -18.92
CA PHE A 132 -5.95 5.43 -19.78
C PHE A 132 -6.23 6.48 -20.87
N SER A 133 -6.17 7.77 -20.50
CA SER A 133 -6.38 8.91 -21.40
C SER A 133 -5.33 8.97 -22.52
N LEU A 134 -4.09 8.58 -22.22
CA LEU A 134 -3.00 8.55 -23.20
C LEU A 134 -3.12 7.38 -24.18
N VAL A 135 -3.69 6.25 -23.74
CA VAL A 135 -3.88 5.05 -24.56
C VAL A 135 -5.14 5.17 -25.43
N ASN A 136 -6.25 5.65 -24.88
CA ASN A 136 -7.55 5.72 -25.56
C ASN A 136 -8.09 7.15 -25.57
N ARG A 137 -7.70 7.94 -26.58
CA ARG A 137 -8.10 9.35 -26.72
C ARG A 137 -9.59 9.55 -27.03
N ASP A 138 -10.25 8.55 -27.60
CA ASP A 138 -11.64 8.67 -28.04
C ASP A 138 -12.66 8.51 -26.89
N LEU A 139 -12.24 7.98 -25.73
CA LEU A 139 -13.09 7.77 -24.54
C LEU A 139 -12.90 8.84 -23.43
N LEU A 140 -12.18 9.93 -23.71
CA LEU A 140 -11.83 10.94 -22.68
C LEU A 140 -13.05 11.51 -21.95
N ALA A 141 -14.14 11.80 -22.68
CA ALA A 141 -15.36 12.36 -22.10
C ALA A 141 -16.06 11.37 -21.16
N ASP A 142 -16.17 10.11 -21.57
CA ASP A 142 -16.82 9.04 -20.81
C ASP A 142 -16.03 8.66 -19.55
N ILE A 143 -14.70 8.62 -19.66
CA ILE A 143 -13.80 8.39 -18.52
C ILE A 143 -14.01 9.50 -17.49
N TRP A 144 -13.99 10.77 -17.91
CA TRP A 144 -14.03 11.91 -16.99
C TRP A 144 -15.39 12.08 -16.29
N GLN A 145 -16.49 11.71 -16.95
CA GLN A 145 -17.83 11.79 -16.37
C GLN A 145 -18.02 10.82 -15.19
N ASN A 146 -17.48 9.61 -15.29
CA ASN A 146 -17.57 8.60 -14.22
C ASN A 146 -16.40 8.66 -13.24
N TYR A 147 -15.30 9.31 -13.62
CA TYR A 147 -14.07 9.40 -12.84
C TYR A 147 -14.29 9.91 -11.41
N GLN A 148 -15.01 11.03 -11.23
CA GLN A 148 -15.18 11.64 -9.91
C GLN A 148 -15.83 10.69 -8.90
N ASN A 149 -16.87 9.96 -9.31
CA ASN A 149 -17.55 8.99 -8.45
C ASN A 149 -16.62 7.81 -8.12
N ILE A 150 -15.98 7.23 -9.12
CA ILE A 150 -15.10 6.07 -8.93
C ILE A 150 -13.94 6.42 -7.98
N VAL A 151 -13.32 7.57 -8.19
CA VAL A 151 -12.16 8.05 -7.43
C VAL A 151 -12.50 8.30 -5.98
N LEU A 152 -13.61 9.02 -5.72
CA LEU A 152 -14.04 9.33 -4.36
C LEU A 152 -14.46 8.06 -3.61
N VAL A 153 -15.22 7.18 -4.27
CA VAL A 153 -15.65 5.91 -3.65
C VAL A 153 -14.46 5.00 -3.38
N SER A 154 -13.51 4.87 -4.33
CA SER A 154 -12.26 4.10 -4.16
C SER A 154 -11.44 4.62 -3.00
N ALA A 155 -11.30 5.95 -2.89
CA ALA A 155 -10.56 6.59 -1.81
C ALA A 155 -11.25 6.40 -0.45
N LEU A 156 -12.57 6.58 -0.39
CA LEU A 156 -13.35 6.37 0.84
C LEU A 156 -13.27 4.92 1.31
N ILE A 157 -13.54 3.96 0.43
CA ILE A 157 -13.57 2.54 0.82
C ILE A 157 -12.17 2.06 1.22
N SER A 158 -11.12 2.45 0.49
CA SER A 158 -9.75 2.09 0.84
C SER A 158 -9.31 2.71 2.17
N SER A 159 -9.72 3.96 2.43
CA SER A 159 -9.47 4.65 3.70
C SER A 159 -10.18 3.96 4.87
N LEU A 160 -11.44 3.56 4.69
CA LEU A 160 -12.22 2.83 5.71
C LEU A 160 -11.62 1.48 6.07
N TRP A 161 -11.07 0.75 5.09
CA TRP A 161 -10.41 -0.54 5.32
C TRP A 161 -8.96 -0.42 5.81
N THR A 162 -8.40 0.80 5.87
CA THR A 162 -7.02 1.03 6.29
C THR A 162 -6.70 0.47 7.68
N PRO A 163 -7.51 0.66 8.73
CA PRO A 163 -7.19 0.16 10.07
C PRO A 163 -6.98 -1.35 10.13
N VAL A 164 -7.66 -2.13 9.28
CA VAL A 164 -7.58 -3.59 9.24
C VAL A 164 -6.18 -4.06 8.86
N ILE A 165 -5.53 -3.38 7.92
CA ILE A 165 -4.15 -3.68 7.51
C ILE A 165 -3.16 -2.92 8.39
N TYR A 166 -3.39 -1.63 8.63
CA TYR A 166 -2.46 -0.76 9.32
C TYR A 166 -2.18 -1.22 10.76
N TYR A 167 -3.21 -1.60 11.52
CA TYR A 167 -3.07 -1.94 12.94
C TYR A 167 -2.14 -3.15 13.21
N PRO A 168 -2.36 -4.34 12.61
CA PRO A 168 -1.49 -5.50 12.86
C PRO A 168 -0.05 -5.25 12.39
N LEU A 169 0.10 -4.57 11.26
CA LEU A 169 1.39 -4.17 10.70
C LEU A 169 2.14 -3.20 11.64
N ASN A 170 1.46 -2.16 12.11
CA ASN A 170 2.01 -1.16 13.02
C ASN A 170 2.45 -1.79 14.34
N TYR A 171 1.62 -2.69 14.92
CA TYR A 171 1.94 -3.43 16.13
C TYR A 171 3.21 -4.29 15.97
N TRP A 172 3.33 -4.99 14.84
CA TRP A 172 4.51 -5.79 14.53
C TRP A 172 5.78 -4.94 14.46
N TRP A 173 5.75 -3.80 13.76
CA TRP A 173 6.92 -2.92 13.66
C TRP A 173 7.29 -2.22 14.96
N LYS A 174 6.31 -1.83 15.79
CA LYS A 174 6.57 -1.31 17.14
C LYS A 174 7.30 -2.36 17.99
N THR A 175 6.91 -3.63 17.90
CA THR A 175 7.58 -4.74 18.60
C THR A 175 9.02 -4.94 18.14
N LEU A 176 9.28 -4.87 16.82
CA LEU A 176 10.63 -4.96 16.27
C LEU A 176 11.52 -3.77 16.70
N GLN A 177 10.98 -2.55 16.74
CA GLN A 177 11.70 -1.35 17.17
C GLN A 177 12.03 -1.39 18.67
N LYS A 178 11.06 -1.74 19.53
CA LYS A 178 11.28 -1.92 20.96
C LYS A 178 12.36 -2.96 21.23
N SER A 179 12.34 -4.06 20.49
CA SER A 179 13.37 -5.11 20.55
C SER A 179 14.74 -4.66 20.04
N LYS A 180 14.86 -3.56 19.27
CA LYS A 180 16.14 -2.99 18.82
C LYS A 180 16.72 -1.98 19.83
N SER A 181 15.87 -1.35 20.65
CA SER A 181 16.26 -0.36 21.68
C SER A 181 16.74 -0.98 23.00
N ILE A 182 16.48 -2.27 23.22
CA ILE A 182 16.87 -3.00 24.45
C ILE A 182 18.26 -3.66 24.30
N TYR A 183 18.92 -3.53 23.13
CA TYR A 183 20.28 -3.98 22.86
C TYR A 183 21.15 -2.84 22.36
#